data_AF-A0A142Y4R8-F1
#
_entry.id   AF-A0A142Y4R8-F1
#
_cell.length_a   1.000
_cell.length_b   1.000
_cell.length_c   1.000
_cell.angle_alpha   90.00
_cell.angle_beta   90.00
_cell.angle_gamma   90.00
#
_symmetry.space_group_name_H-M   'P 1'
#
loop_
_entity.id
_entity.type
_entity.pdbx_description
1 polymer ?
#
loop_
_entity_poly.entity_id
_entity_poly.type
_entity_poly.pdbx_seq_one_letter_code
_entity_poly.pdbx_strand_id
1 'polypeptide(L)'
;MKRVYAVGLRLFAWTAWILSSTLVGNAGIVTFDVSSQPGNQASTSPVVAPNVFATSLVRGPGLNTSSGIGSFNASGFTTMPSIDLTDYFQFTVTAAPGYALDLEDLVLGERRSLSGVREFQIRTSLDQFSTFTSQYSFSVPDSDALRDHSISLTGLSGVTDTVDIRIYGFAAESSAGTWRLVHHPDYGGIVLNGTVAAVPEPSSALLIGTAMMGGFWFRRRMVRRGGESLHFLDKNLD
;
A
#
# COMPACT_ATOMS: atom_id res chain seq x y z
N MET A 1 19.63 -31.03 74.85
CA MET A 1 20.25 -29.90 74.10
C MET A 1 20.74 -30.47 72.77
N LYS A 2 20.37 -30.09 71.54
CA LYS A 2 19.63 -28.96 70.95
C LYS A 2 18.81 -29.53 69.78
N ARG A 3 17.54 -29.11 69.62
CA ARG A 3 16.75 -29.35 68.40
C ARG A 3 17.15 -28.31 67.35
N VAL A 4 17.43 -28.72 66.12
CA VAL A 4 17.62 -27.82 64.98
C VAL A 4 16.48 -28.06 64.01
N TYR A 5 15.63 -27.06 63.83
CA TYR A 5 14.54 -27.04 62.85
C TYR A 5 15.08 -26.38 61.57
N ALA A 6 15.12 -27.12 60.46
CA ALA A 6 15.40 -26.54 59.15
C ALA A 6 14.10 -25.95 58.58
N VAL A 7 14.04 -24.62 58.52
CA VAL A 7 12.96 -23.88 57.87
C VAL A 7 13.21 -23.95 56.36
N GLY A 8 12.39 -24.71 55.64
CA GLY A 8 12.41 -24.77 54.18
C GLY A 8 11.82 -23.50 53.58
N LEU A 9 12.68 -22.62 53.06
CA LEU A 9 12.29 -21.46 52.26
C LEU A 9 11.82 -21.95 50.88
N ARG A 10 10.51 -21.99 50.66
CA ARG A 10 9.92 -22.25 49.34
C ARG A 10 9.91 -20.95 48.53
N LEU A 11 10.86 -20.79 47.62
CA LEU A 11 10.85 -19.71 46.63
C LEU A 11 9.66 -19.89 45.68
N PHE A 12 8.78 -18.91 45.65
CA PHE A 12 7.67 -18.79 44.71
C PHE A 12 8.20 -18.09 43.46
N ALA A 13 8.45 -18.83 42.38
CA ALA A 13 8.89 -18.27 41.11
C ALA A 13 7.70 -17.61 40.39
N TRP A 14 7.62 -16.29 40.43
CA TRP A 14 6.74 -15.50 39.58
C TRP A 14 7.35 -15.40 38.19
N THR A 15 6.82 -16.13 37.21
CA THR A 15 7.18 -15.91 35.81
C THR A 15 6.53 -14.63 35.32
N ALA A 16 7.30 -13.54 35.27
CA ALA A 16 6.90 -12.33 34.58
C ALA A 16 6.89 -12.60 33.06
N TRP A 17 5.70 -12.60 32.46
CA TRP A 17 5.56 -12.51 31.01
C TRP A 17 5.93 -11.09 30.59
N ILE A 18 7.14 -10.92 30.07
CA ILE A 18 7.52 -9.68 29.40
C ILE A 18 6.78 -9.69 28.06
N LEU A 19 5.73 -8.87 27.93
CA LEU A 19 5.28 -8.44 26.60
C LEU A 19 6.45 -7.64 26.00
N SER A 20 7.24 -8.30 25.15
CA SER A 20 8.12 -7.58 24.25
C SER A 20 7.21 -6.94 23.21
N SER A 21 6.91 -5.65 23.39
CA SER A 21 6.42 -4.83 22.30
C SER A 21 7.61 -4.58 21.39
N THR A 22 7.65 -5.26 20.25
CA THR A 22 8.49 -4.81 19.14
C THR A 22 8.02 -3.41 18.78
N LEU A 23 8.89 -2.40 18.91
CA LEU A 23 8.71 -1.16 18.17
C LEU A 23 8.66 -1.55 16.69
N VAL A 24 7.45 -1.64 16.14
CA VAL A 24 7.27 -1.60 14.71
C VAL A 24 7.56 -0.14 14.37
N GLY A 25 8.77 0.14 13.86
CA GLY A 25 9.02 1.39 13.17
C GLY A 25 7.92 1.56 12.12
N ASN A 26 7.41 2.79 11.97
CA ASN A 26 6.28 3.15 11.09
C ASN A 26 6.24 2.30 9.81
N ALA A 27 5.50 1.19 9.83
CA ALA A 27 5.57 0.21 8.76
C ALA A 27 4.65 0.71 7.65
N GLY A 28 5.25 1.24 6.57
CA GLY A 28 4.49 1.64 5.40
C GLY A 28 3.70 0.48 4.82
N ILE A 29 2.66 0.82 4.06
CA ILE A 29 1.72 -0.16 3.50
C ILE A 29 2.36 -1.07 2.44
N VAL A 30 3.45 -0.62 1.82
CA VAL A 30 4.31 -1.42 0.93
C VAL A 30 5.77 -1.07 1.22
N THR A 31 6.61 -2.09 1.43
CA THR A 31 8.04 -1.92 1.67
C THR A 31 8.85 -2.86 0.78
N PHE A 32 9.87 -2.34 0.10
CA PHE A 32 10.88 -3.14 -0.59
C PHE A 32 12.21 -3.06 0.16
N ASP A 33 12.70 -4.21 0.63
CA ASP A 33 14.03 -4.33 1.22
C ASP A 33 15.06 -4.77 0.17
N VAL A 34 16.00 -3.86 -0.12
CA VAL A 34 17.12 -4.10 -1.03
C VAL A 34 18.48 -4.34 -0.34
N SER A 35 18.55 -4.54 0.99
CA SER A 35 19.76 -4.27 1.82
C SER A 35 20.83 -5.32 1.66
N SER A 36 20.38 -6.53 1.43
CA SER A 36 21.18 -7.70 1.12
C SER A 36 21.16 -8.06 -0.36
N GLN A 37 20.49 -7.25 -1.20
CA GLN A 37 20.30 -7.59 -2.59
C GLN A 37 21.55 -7.27 -3.44
N PRO A 38 21.83 -8.05 -4.50
CA PRO A 38 23.05 -7.90 -5.29
C PRO A 38 23.05 -6.68 -6.24
N GLY A 39 21.92 -5.98 -6.38
CA GLY A 39 21.75 -4.85 -7.28
C GLY A 39 21.23 -5.23 -8.67
N ASN A 40 21.54 -6.44 -9.15
CA ASN A 40 21.21 -6.95 -10.48
C ASN A 40 20.10 -8.01 -10.50
N GLN A 41 19.44 -8.27 -9.37
CA GLN A 41 18.29 -9.17 -9.30
C GLN A 41 17.17 -8.69 -10.23
N ALA A 42 16.43 -9.63 -10.82
CA ALA A 42 15.38 -9.31 -11.79
C ALA A 42 14.25 -8.47 -11.18
N SER A 43 13.88 -8.78 -9.93
CA SER A 43 12.87 -8.07 -9.16
C SER A 43 13.15 -8.14 -7.66
N THR A 44 12.49 -7.27 -6.89
CA THR A 44 12.45 -7.33 -5.42
C THR A 44 10.99 -7.44 -4.98
N SER A 45 10.64 -8.49 -4.23
CA SER A 45 9.27 -8.67 -3.72
C SER A 45 8.95 -7.71 -2.57
N PRO A 46 7.70 -7.23 -2.47
CA PRO A 46 7.30 -6.34 -1.39
C PRO A 46 6.94 -7.12 -0.12
N VAL A 47 7.06 -6.44 1.02
CA VAL A 47 6.28 -6.72 2.23
C VAL A 47 5.10 -5.76 2.21
N VAL A 48 3.88 -6.28 2.39
CA VAL A 48 2.63 -5.49 2.30
C VAL A 48 1.82 -5.54 3.59
N ALA A 49 1.13 -4.45 3.90
CA ALA A 49 0.15 -4.40 4.98
C ALA A 49 -1.09 -5.28 4.65
N PRO A 50 -1.88 -5.69 5.66
CA PRO A 50 -3.15 -6.37 5.43
C PRO A 50 -4.08 -5.57 4.51
N ASN A 51 -4.85 -6.26 3.67
CA ASN A 51 -5.78 -5.67 2.70
C ASN A 51 -5.13 -4.79 1.61
N VAL A 52 -3.82 -4.94 1.42
CA VAL A 52 -3.06 -4.29 0.34
C VAL A 52 -2.42 -5.38 -0.51
N PHE A 53 -2.48 -5.20 -1.83
CA PHE A 53 -1.73 -6.00 -2.79
C PHE A 53 -0.72 -5.09 -3.49
N ALA A 54 0.50 -5.59 -3.70
CA ALA A 54 1.52 -4.88 -4.47
C ALA A 54 2.32 -5.86 -5.35
N THR A 55 2.76 -5.39 -6.51
CA THR A 55 3.66 -6.15 -7.38
C THR A 55 5.12 -6.02 -6.92
N SER A 56 5.99 -6.89 -7.43
CA SER A 56 7.42 -6.75 -7.20
C SER A 56 7.97 -5.48 -7.87
N LEU A 57 8.99 -4.87 -7.26
CA LEU A 57 9.76 -3.80 -7.86
C LEU A 57 10.54 -4.36 -9.05
N VAL A 58 10.34 -3.77 -10.23
CA VAL A 58 10.95 -4.20 -11.50
C VAL A 58 11.57 -3.03 -12.25
N ARG A 59 12.46 -3.34 -13.21
CA ARG A 59 12.99 -2.37 -14.18
C ARG A 59 12.11 -2.35 -15.42
N GLY A 60 11.99 -1.18 -16.04
CA GLY A 60 11.43 -1.01 -17.37
C GLY A 60 12.32 -1.66 -18.42
N PRO A 61 11.76 -1.95 -19.61
CA PRO A 61 12.44 -2.74 -20.64
C PRO A 61 13.61 -2.02 -21.31
N GLY A 62 13.74 -0.70 -21.15
CA GLY A 62 14.88 0.07 -21.65
C GLY A 62 16.15 -0.07 -20.80
N LEU A 63 16.01 -0.56 -19.55
CA LEU A 63 17.11 -0.62 -18.60
C LEU A 63 17.82 -1.98 -18.58
N ASN A 64 19.13 -1.92 -18.39
CA ASN A 64 19.96 -3.09 -18.11
C ASN A 64 20.17 -3.27 -16.61
N THR A 65 20.35 -4.51 -16.15
CA THR A 65 20.74 -4.78 -14.77
C THR A 65 22.19 -4.40 -14.52
N SER A 66 22.49 -3.81 -13.37
CA SER A 66 23.87 -3.54 -12.94
C SER A 66 24.06 -4.07 -11.52
N SER A 67 25.25 -4.59 -11.19
CA SER A 67 25.55 -5.02 -9.82
C SER A 67 25.71 -3.82 -8.88
N GLY A 68 25.40 -4.00 -7.61
CA GLY A 68 25.54 -3.00 -6.55
C GLY A 68 24.87 -3.51 -5.28
N ILE A 69 25.67 -4.06 -4.36
CA ILE A 69 25.14 -4.62 -3.11
C ILE A 69 24.35 -3.55 -2.35
N GLY A 70 23.22 -3.94 -1.77
CA GLY A 70 22.36 -3.05 -0.99
C GLY A 70 21.47 -2.16 -1.85
N SER A 71 21.15 -2.57 -3.08
CA SER A 71 20.38 -1.72 -4.00
C SER A 71 19.51 -2.50 -5.00
N PHE A 72 18.68 -1.75 -5.73
CA PHE A 72 18.10 -2.13 -7.01
C PHE A 72 18.69 -1.22 -8.08
N ASN A 73 19.68 -1.72 -8.82
CA ASN A 73 20.56 -0.92 -9.67
C ASN A 73 20.34 -1.18 -11.16
N ALA A 74 20.49 -0.14 -11.98
CA ALA A 74 20.30 -0.21 -13.41
C ALA A 74 21.33 0.66 -14.16
N SER A 75 21.50 0.38 -15.45
CA SER A 75 22.14 1.24 -16.44
C SER A 75 21.29 1.27 -17.71
N GLY A 76 21.74 1.96 -18.76
CA GLY A 76 21.00 2.08 -20.02
C GLY A 76 20.08 3.30 -20.08
N PHE A 77 20.06 4.15 -19.05
CA PHE A 77 19.26 5.37 -19.05
C PHE A 77 19.60 6.29 -20.22
N THR A 78 18.56 6.90 -20.80
CA THR A 78 18.69 7.85 -21.89
C THR A 78 19.59 9.04 -21.53
N THR A 79 20.45 9.41 -22.48
CA THR A 79 21.28 10.61 -22.38
C THR A 79 20.54 11.87 -22.82
N MET A 80 19.32 11.72 -23.34
CA MET A 80 18.49 12.85 -23.74
C MET A 80 17.97 13.59 -22.50
N PRO A 81 17.76 14.92 -22.60
CA PRO A 81 17.20 15.72 -21.51
C PRO A 81 15.70 15.44 -21.27
N SER A 82 15.10 14.52 -22.01
CA SER A 82 13.70 14.11 -21.91
C SER A 82 13.60 12.65 -21.47
N ILE A 83 12.55 12.33 -20.70
CA ILE A 83 12.23 10.98 -20.27
C ILE A 83 12.03 10.05 -21.47
N ASP A 84 12.70 8.90 -21.44
CA ASP A 84 12.33 7.72 -22.22
C ASP A 84 11.27 6.94 -21.45
N LEU A 85 10.14 6.61 -22.10
CA LEU A 85 9.02 5.94 -21.44
C LEU A 85 9.32 4.47 -21.07
N THR A 86 10.46 3.93 -21.46
CA THR A 86 10.94 2.59 -21.14
C THR A 86 11.99 2.54 -20.03
N ASP A 87 12.50 3.71 -19.60
CA ASP A 87 13.59 3.85 -18.63
C ASP A 87 13.07 4.19 -17.23
N TYR A 88 12.58 3.18 -16.50
CA TYR A 88 11.99 3.38 -15.17
C TYR A 88 12.21 2.22 -14.21
N PHE A 89 12.01 2.47 -12.92
CA PHE A 89 11.63 1.44 -11.94
C PHE A 89 10.12 1.49 -11.71
N GLN A 90 9.46 0.34 -11.58
CA GLN A 90 8.00 0.26 -11.41
C GLN A 90 7.59 -0.75 -10.35
N PHE A 91 6.50 -0.42 -9.67
CA PHE A 91 5.63 -1.35 -8.98
C PHE A 91 4.19 -0.80 -9.03
N THR A 92 3.25 -1.62 -8.57
CA THR A 92 1.83 -1.26 -8.47
C THR A 92 1.34 -1.56 -7.07
N VAL A 93 0.28 -0.86 -6.65
CA VAL A 93 -0.41 -1.09 -5.38
C VAL A 93 -1.93 -1.00 -5.59
N THR A 94 -2.67 -1.89 -4.94
CA THR A 94 -4.14 -1.95 -5.04
C THR A 94 -4.73 -2.35 -3.69
N ALA A 95 -5.87 -1.77 -3.33
CA ALA A 95 -6.63 -2.21 -2.17
C ALA A 95 -7.24 -3.60 -2.41
N ALA A 96 -7.43 -4.38 -1.35
CA ALA A 96 -8.30 -5.55 -1.42
C ALA A 96 -9.76 -5.11 -1.70
N PRO A 97 -10.60 -5.99 -2.28
CA PRO A 97 -12.01 -5.68 -2.49
C PRO A 97 -12.70 -5.23 -1.20
N GLY A 98 -13.46 -4.13 -1.26
CA GLY A 98 -14.12 -3.53 -0.10
C GLY A 98 -13.25 -2.57 0.72
N TYR A 99 -12.01 -2.30 0.28
CA TYR A 99 -11.09 -1.35 0.91
C TYR A 99 -10.68 -0.24 -0.07
N ALA A 100 -10.19 0.87 0.48
CA ALA A 100 -9.58 1.96 -0.25
C ALA A 100 -8.23 2.35 0.38
N LEU A 101 -7.33 2.86 -0.45
CA LEU A 101 -6.02 3.37 -0.07
C LEU A 101 -6.04 4.89 0.05
N ASP A 102 -5.44 5.40 1.12
CA ASP A 102 -4.98 6.79 1.22
C ASP A 102 -3.45 6.76 1.17
N LEU A 103 -2.88 7.10 0.02
CA LEU A 103 -1.43 7.14 -0.19
C LEU A 103 -0.88 8.51 0.25
N GLU A 104 0.12 8.51 1.13
CA GLU A 104 0.66 9.74 1.72
C GLU A 104 1.97 10.15 1.07
N ASP A 105 2.97 9.27 1.14
CA ASP A 105 4.29 9.54 0.58
C ASP A 105 5.02 8.26 0.15
N LEU A 106 5.97 8.45 -0.78
CA LEU A 106 6.96 7.45 -1.15
C LEU A 106 8.32 7.92 -0.63
N VAL A 107 8.96 7.12 0.20
CA VAL A 107 10.33 7.35 0.66
C VAL A 107 11.29 6.37 0.01
N LEU A 108 12.46 6.87 -0.38
CA LEU A 108 13.52 6.07 -0.98
C LEU A 108 14.87 6.76 -0.81
N GLY A 109 15.94 5.98 -0.85
CA GLY A 109 17.27 6.50 -1.13
C GLY A 109 17.65 6.27 -2.60
N GLU A 110 18.53 7.11 -3.13
CA GLU A 110 19.10 6.95 -4.47
C GLU A 110 20.60 7.25 -4.51
N ARG A 111 21.28 6.66 -5.49
CA ARG A 111 22.66 7.03 -5.84
C ARG A 111 22.95 6.82 -7.33
N ARG A 112 23.39 7.87 -8.02
CA ARG A 112 24.01 7.76 -9.37
C ARG A 112 25.50 7.39 -9.30
N SER A 113 26.04 6.85 -10.38
CA SER A 113 27.48 6.92 -10.66
C SER A 113 27.87 8.32 -11.15
N LEU A 114 29.17 8.58 -11.25
CA LEU A 114 29.67 9.85 -11.80
C LEU A 114 29.16 10.16 -13.21
N SER A 115 28.82 9.15 -14.02
CA SER A 115 28.22 9.32 -15.36
C SER A 115 26.73 8.97 -15.45
N GLY A 116 26.02 8.86 -14.31
CA GLY A 116 24.61 8.43 -14.26
C GLY A 116 23.61 9.50 -14.69
N VAL A 117 22.35 9.37 -14.25
CA VAL A 117 21.22 10.28 -14.55
C VAL A 117 21.38 11.65 -13.90
N ARG A 118 21.04 12.73 -14.60
CA ARG A 118 21.05 14.10 -14.04
C ARG A 118 19.68 14.60 -13.66
N GLU A 119 18.65 13.87 -14.02
CA GLU A 119 17.27 14.20 -13.69
C GLU A 119 16.53 12.90 -13.35
N PHE A 120 15.60 12.99 -12.40
CA PHE A 120 14.60 11.94 -12.23
C PHE A 120 13.23 12.51 -11.94
N GLN A 121 12.20 11.73 -12.28
CA GLN A 121 10.80 12.09 -12.09
C GLN A 121 9.99 10.89 -11.61
N ILE A 122 9.10 11.11 -10.65
CA ILE A 122 8.15 10.10 -10.17
C ILE A 122 6.77 10.44 -10.73
N ARG A 123 6.16 9.46 -11.39
CA ARG A 123 4.81 9.56 -11.93
C ARG A 123 3.93 8.46 -11.36
N THR A 124 2.65 8.79 -11.23
CA THR A 124 1.59 7.87 -10.83
C THR A 124 0.49 7.83 -11.87
N SER A 125 -0.21 6.71 -11.98
CA SER A 125 -1.35 6.53 -12.89
C SER A 125 -2.38 5.59 -12.28
N LEU A 126 -3.65 5.80 -12.65
CA LEU A 126 -4.78 4.93 -12.31
C LEU A 126 -5.31 4.16 -13.53
N ASP A 127 -4.68 4.32 -14.70
CA ASP A 127 -5.16 3.86 -16.00
C ASP A 127 -4.04 3.26 -16.87
N GLN A 128 -3.09 2.58 -16.22
CA GLN A 128 -1.95 1.90 -16.88
C GLN A 128 -1.09 2.86 -17.71
N PHE A 129 -0.90 4.09 -17.22
CA PHE A 129 -0.16 5.18 -17.86
C PHE A 129 -0.78 5.70 -19.16
N SER A 130 -2.09 5.51 -19.39
CA SER A 130 -2.82 6.23 -20.44
C SER A 130 -2.87 7.74 -20.12
N THR A 131 -3.03 8.06 -18.83
CA THR A 131 -2.79 9.36 -18.23
C THR A 131 -1.86 9.22 -17.03
N PHE A 132 -1.25 10.32 -16.61
CA PHE A 132 -0.35 10.32 -15.46
C PHE A 132 -0.40 11.64 -14.69
N THR A 133 -0.03 11.55 -13.42
CA THR A 133 0.27 12.69 -12.55
C THR A 133 1.75 12.65 -12.20
N SER A 134 2.47 13.76 -12.45
CA SER A 134 3.85 13.95 -11.99
C SER A 134 3.85 14.35 -10.53
N GLN A 135 4.34 13.46 -9.65
CA GLN A 135 4.38 13.71 -8.21
C GLN A 135 5.66 14.43 -7.77
N TYR A 136 6.77 14.21 -8.49
CA TYR A 136 8.07 14.75 -8.10
C TYR A 136 9.01 14.84 -9.28
N SER A 137 9.83 15.90 -9.33
CA SER A 137 10.92 16.06 -10.29
C SER A 137 12.13 16.61 -9.56
N PHE A 138 13.32 16.10 -9.87
CA PHE A 138 14.54 16.47 -9.17
C PHE A 138 15.76 16.45 -10.09
N SER A 139 16.47 17.57 -10.12
CA SER A 139 17.78 17.69 -10.74
C SER A 139 18.84 17.11 -9.83
N VAL A 140 19.42 15.99 -10.26
CA VAL A 140 20.42 15.24 -9.50
C VAL A 140 21.77 15.99 -9.56
N PRO A 141 22.35 16.38 -8.40
CA PRO A 141 23.67 16.99 -8.36
C PRO A 141 24.76 16.13 -9.00
N ASP A 142 25.80 16.78 -9.52
CA ASP A 142 26.98 16.14 -10.13
C ASP A 142 27.89 15.48 -9.10
N SER A 143 27.39 14.43 -8.46
CA SER A 143 28.13 13.65 -7.49
C SER A 143 27.53 12.27 -7.38
N ASP A 144 28.31 11.33 -6.86
CA ASP A 144 27.86 9.98 -6.53
C ASP A 144 27.47 9.87 -5.05
N ALA A 145 27.14 10.98 -4.38
CA ALA A 145 26.64 10.93 -3.01
C ALA A 145 25.30 10.17 -2.95
N LEU A 146 25.08 9.47 -1.83
CA LEU A 146 23.77 8.93 -1.48
C LEU A 146 22.84 10.09 -1.13
N ARG A 147 21.60 10.01 -1.58
CA ARG A 147 20.56 11.01 -1.34
C ARG A 147 19.28 10.31 -0.93
N ASP A 148 18.56 10.94 -0.01
CA ASP A 148 17.31 10.43 0.52
C ASP A 148 16.16 11.35 0.12
N HIS A 149 15.00 10.75 -0.15
CA HIS A 149 13.83 11.45 -0.62
C HIS A 149 12.59 10.99 0.15
N SER A 150 11.71 11.96 0.42
CA SER A 150 10.33 11.74 0.84
C SER A 150 9.43 12.54 -0.09
N ILE A 151 8.61 11.84 -0.86
CA ILE A 151 7.80 12.39 -1.95
C ILE A 151 6.33 12.30 -1.56
N SER A 152 5.67 13.44 -1.35
CA SER A 152 4.21 13.45 -1.13
C SER A 152 3.45 13.01 -2.39
N LEU A 153 2.48 12.12 -2.21
CA LEU A 153 1.66 11.55 -3.27
C LEU A 153 0.28 12.22 -3.31
N THR A 154 0.26 13.44 -3.86
CA THR A 154 -0.97 14.25 -3.88
C THR A 154 -2.06 13.64 -4.76
N GLY A 155 -3.31 13.76 -4.31
CA GLY A 155 -4.50 13.33 -5.06
C GLY A 155 -4.78 11.82 -5.04
N LEU A 156 -4.09 11.05 -4.20
CA LEU A 156 -4.26 9.59 -4.08
C LEU A 156 -4.93 9.21 -2.75
N SER A 157 -6.08 9.83 -2.45
CA SER A 157 -6.92 9.50 -1.30
C SER A 157 -8.19 8.74 -1.73
N GLY A 158 -8.62 7.78 -0.90
CA GLY A 158 -9.80 6.95 -1.14
C GLY A 158 -9.71 6.11 -2.43
N VAL A 159 -8.51 5.75 -2.88
CA VAL A 159 -8.30 5.06 -4.15
C VAL A 159 -8.67 3.59 -4.03
N THR A 160 -9.56 3.12 -4.90
CA THR A 160 -9.97 1.71 -4.98
C THR A 160 -9.38 0.99 -6.19
N ASP A 161 -8.98 1.75 -7.21
CA ASP A 161 -8.30 1.24 -8.40
C ASP A 161 -6.82 0.90 -8.12
N THR A 162 -6.19 0.22 -9.07
CA THR A 162 -4.74 -0.02 -9.03
C THR A 162 -4.00 1.28 -9.31
N VAL A 163 -3.03 1.60 -8.46
CA VAL A 163 -2.09 2.70 -8.68
C VAL A 163 -0.80 2.14 -9.25
N ASP A 164 -0.45 2.58 -10.46
CA ASP A 164 0.87 2.35 -11.05
C ASP A 164 1.83 3.47 -10.62
N ILE A 165 3.00 3.10 -10.11
CA ILE A 165 4.07 4.06 -9.76
C ILE A 165 5.30 3.77 -10.63
N ARG A 166 5.79 4.80 -11.32
CA ARG A 166 7.05 4.73 -12.08
C ARG A 166 8.02 5.82 -11.65
N ILE A 167 9.27 5.43 -11.48
CA ILE A 167 10.40 6.28 -11.13
C ILE A 167 11.33 6.31 -12.34
N TYR A 168 11.30 7.41 -13.10
CA TYR A 168 12.06 7.59 -14.34
C TYR A 168 13.37 8.29 -14.05
N GLY A 169 14.48 7.81 -14.62
CA GLY A 169 15.77 8.50 -14.63
C GLY A 169 16.14 8.90 -16.06
N PHE A 170 16.71 10.08 -16.27
CA PHE A 170 17.06 10.58 -17.60
C PHE A 170 18.17 11.63 -17.54
N ALA A 171 18.52 12.21 -18.70
CA ALA A 171 19.66 13.12 -18.84
C ALA A 171 20.96 12.47 -18.31
N ALA A 172 21.16 11.18 -18.58
CA ALA A 172 22.38 10.51 -18.17
C ALA A 172 23.58 11.05 -18.93
N GLU A 173 24.73 11.17 -18.26
CA GLU A 173 25.96 11.61 -18.95
C GLU A 173 26.53 10.52 -19.84
N SER A 174 26.22 9.25 -19.53
CA SER A 174 26.50 8.10 -20.38
C SER A 174 25.44 7.03 -20.15
N SER A 175 25.05 6.31 -21.20
CA SER A 175 24.19 5.12 -21.09
C SER A 175 24.84 3.99 -20.27
N ALA A 176 26.18 3.97 -20.15
CA ALA A 176 26.89 3.05 -19.27
C ALA A 176 26.86 3.50 -17.80
N GLY A 177 26.46 4.74 -17.53
CA GLY A 177 26.24 5.25 -16.18
C GLY A 177 25.14 4.48 -15.46
N THR A 178 25.30 4.32 -14.16
CA THR A 178 24.36 3.59 -13.30
C THR A 178 23.53 4.54 -12.45
N TRP A 179 22.31 4.13 -12.15
CA TRP A 179 21.47 4.75 -11.13
C TRP A 179 20.74 3.66 -10.36
N ARG A 180 20.68 3.81 -9.04
CA ARG A 180 20.17 2.76 -8.15
C ARG A 180 19.27 3.32 -7.07
N LEU A 181 18.25 2.55 -6.74
CA LEU A 181 17.43 2.75 -5.55
C LEU A 181 18.06 2.00 -4.38
N VAL A 182 18.12 2.65 -3.22
CA VAL A 182 18.66 2.13 -1.96
C VAL A 182 17.68 2.40 -0.83
N HIS A 183 17.98 1.91 0.36
CA HIS A 183 17.20 2.19 1.57
C HIS A 183 17.31 3.64 1.96
N HIS A 184 16.20 4.17 2.43
CA HIS A 184 16.20 5.37 3.24
C HIS A 184 16.73 5.04 4.65
N PRO A 185 17.63 5.83 5.25
CA PRO A 185 18.22 5.54 6.56
C PRO A 185 17.18 5.47 7.69
N ASP A 186 16.19 6.36 7.67
CA ASP A 186 15.16 6.40 8.72
C ASP A 186 14.05 5.33 8.57
N TYR A 187 13.75 4.89 7.35
CA TYR A 187 12.65 3.97 7.07
C TYR A 187 13.11 2.54 6.75
N GLY A 188 14.42 2.32 6.56
CA GLY A 188 14.99 1.00 6.35
C GLY A 188 14.59 0.33 5.04
N GLY A 189 14.12 1.09 4.04
CA GLY A 189 13.56 0.56 2.80
C GLY A 189 13.24 1.62 1.76
N ILE A 190 12.74 1.14 0.63
CA ILE A 190 11.88 1.93 -0.25
C ILE A 190 10.46 1.68 0.25
N VAL A 191 9.81 2.70 0.79
CA VAL A 191 8.57 2.54 1.55
C VAL A 191 7.49 3.46 0.98
N LEU A 192 6.34 2.88 0.68
CA LEU A 192 5.11 3.60 0.39
C LEU A 192 4.32 3.72 1.69
N ASN A 193 4.16 4.94 2.18
CA ASN A 193 3.36 5.26 3.35
C ASN A 193 1.93 5.62 2.96
N GLY A 194 1.01 5.32 3.87
CA GLY A 194 -0.41 5.54 3.67
C GLY A 194 -1.24 4.72 4.64
N THR A 195 -2.55 4.73 4.42
CA THR A 195 -3.49 3.91 5.17
C THR A 195 -4.40 3.11 4.25
N VAL A 196 -4.98 2.04 4.80
CA VAL A 196 -5.99 1.23 4.13
C VAL A 196 -7.19 1.10 5.04
N ALA A 197 -8.36 1.48 4.53
CA ALA A 197 -9.60 1.49 5.29
C ALA A 197 -10.72 0.79 4.51
N ALA A 198 -11.64 0.15 5.24
CA ALA A 198 -12.83 -0.42 4.62
C ALA A 198 -13.69 0.71 4.03
N VAL A 199 -14.15 0.53 2.80
CA VAL A 199 -15.10 1.45 2.16
C VAL A 199 -16.47 1.21 2.80
N PRO A 200 -17.08 2.21 3.44
CA PRO A 200 -18.41 2.05 4.02
C PRO A 200 -19.41 1.73 2.89
N GLU A 201 -20.07 0.57 2.94
CA GLU A 201 -21.12 0.29 1.96
C GLU A 201 -22.23 1.33 2.09
N PRO A 202 -22.65 1.99 1.00
CA PRO A 202 -23.70 3.00 1.04
C PRO A 202 -25.02 2.31 1.40
N SER A 203 -25.40 2.38 2.69
CA SER A 203 -26.76 2.33 3.29
C SER A 203 -27.83 1.38 2.69
N SER A 204 -27.44 0.39 1.88
CA SER A 204 -28.35 -0.55 1.23
C SER A 204 -29.01 -1.48 2.26
N ALA A 205 -28.38 -1.64 3.43
CA ALA A 205 -28.95 -2.29 4.60
C ALA A 205 -30.16 -1.55 5.19
N LEU A 206 -30.26 -0.22 5.06
CA LEU A 206 -31.42 0.57 5.52
C LEU A 206 -32.64 0.40 4.61
N LEU A 207 -32.44 0.16 3.32
CA LEU A 207 -33.55 -0.02 2.37
C LEU A 207 -34.24 -1.39 2.54
N ILE A 208 -33.47 -2.44 2.86
CA ILE A 208 -34.03 -3.76 3.18
C ILE A 208 -34.78 -3.72 4.53
N GLY A 209 -34.26 -2.99 5.52
CA GLY A 209 -34.92 -2.80 6.81
C GLY A 209 -36.28 -2.09 6.74
N THR A 210 -36.39 -1.06 5.91
CA THR A 210 -37.66 -0.31 5.73
C THR A 210 -38.68 -1.07 4.88
N ALA A 211 -38.25 -1.85 3.89
CA ALA A 211 -39.13 -2.73 3.12
C ALA A 211 -39.74 -3.86 3.98
N MET A 212 -38.96 -4.44 4.90
CA MET A 212 -39.47 -5.46 5.84
C MET A 212 -40.45 -4.89 6.88
N MET A 213 -40.21 -3.67 7.38
CA MET A 213 -41.14 -2.98 8.28
C MET A 213 -42.43 -2.52 7.57
N GLY A 214 -42.34 -2.02 6.34
CA GLY A 214 -43.51 -1.65 5.53
C GLY A 214 -44.37 -2.86 5.15
N GLY A 215 -43.75 -3.97 4.78
CA GLY A 215 -44.46 -5.22 4.43
C GLY A 215 -45.28 -5.79 5.58
N PHE A 216 -44.76 -5.74 6.82
CA PHE A 216 -45.51 -6.18 8.01
C PHE A 216 -46.74 -5.30 8.31
N TRP A 217 -46.66 -4.00 8.02
CA TRP A 217 -47.75 -3.06 8.22
C TRP A 217 -48.87 -3.23 7.18
N PHE A 218 -48.51 -3.45 5.90
CA PHE A 218 -49.49 -3.74 4.84
C PHE A 218 -50.20 -5.08 5.04
N ARG A 219 -49.50 -6.11 5.54
CA ARG A 219 -50.08 -7.44 5.75
C ARG A 219 -51.15 -7.46 6.85
N ARG A 220 -50.97 -6.66 7.93
CA ARG A 220 -51.97 -6.53 9.01
C ARG A 220 -53.24 -5.80 8.56
N ARG A 221 -53.15 -4.91 7.57
CA ARG A 221 -54.30 -4.14 7.07
C ARG A 221 -55.24 -4.97 6.18
N MET A 222 -54.73 -5.99 5.49
CA MET A 222 -55.54 -6.85 4.62
C MET A 222 -56.36 -7.90 5.39
N VAL A 223 -55.80 -8.47 6.47
CA VAL A 223 -56.50 -9.48 7.29
C VAL A 223 -57.77 -8.91 7.95
N ARG A 224 -57.78 -7.61 8.24
CA ARG A 224 -58.93 -6.93 8.87
C ARG A 224 -60.10 -6.64 7.93
N ARG A 225 -59.89 -6.64 6.61
CA ARG A 225 -60.94 -6.36 5.61
C ARG A 225 -61.64 -7.60 5.06
N GLY A 226 -61.10 -8.80 5.29
CA GLY A 226 -61.72 -10.06 4.87
C GLY A 226 -62.75 -10.63 5.85
N GLY A 227 -62.90 -10.05 7.05
CA GLY A 227 -63.76 -10.56 8.11
C GLY A 227 -65.18 -9.97 8.18
N GLU A 228 -65.48 -8.91 7.43
CA GLU A 228 -66.76 -8.18 7.54
C GLU A 228 -67.79 -8.51 6.45
N SER A 229 -67.47 -9.38 5.47
CA SER A 229 -68.35 -9.61 4.31
C SER A 229 -69.19 -10.90 4.35
N LEU A 230 -69.32 -11.59 5.48
CA LEU A 230 -70.05 -12.88 5.56
C LEU A 230 -71.22 -12.92 6.55
N HIS A 231 -71.80 -11.77 6.93
CA HIS A 231 -72.92 -11.74 7.88
C HIS A 231 -74.12 -10.88 7.41
N PHE A 232 -74.37 -10.84 6.11
CA PHE A 232 -75.57 -10.23 5.55
C PHE A 232 -76.00 -11.09 4.36
N LEU A 233 -76.95 -12.00 4.59
CA LEU A 233 -77.83 -12.68 3.61
C LEU A 233 -78.29 -14.02 4.19
N ASP A 234 -79.00 -13.99 5.31
CA ASP A 234 -80.04 -14.98 5.54
C ASP A 234 -81.10 -14.41 6.48
N LYS A 235 -82.35 -14.80 6.28
CA LYS A 235 -83.60 -14.27 6.89
C LYS A 235 -84.26 -13.12 6.13
N ASN A 236 -84.88 -13.48 5.01
CA ASN A 236 -86.22 -13.02 4.64
C ASN A 236 -86.78 -13.97 3.59
N LEU A 237 -87.40 -15.08 4.02
CA LEU A 237 -88.45 -15.80 3.28
C LEU A 237 -89.26 -16.60 4.31
N ASP A 238 -90.54 -16.23 4.42
CA ASP A 238 -91.76 -16.91 4.90
C ASP A 238 -91.73 -17.76 6.20
#